data_AF-A0A7X4EGG2-F1
#
_entry.id   AF-A0A7X4EGG2-F1
#
_cell.length_a   1.000
_cell.length_b   1.000
_cell.length_c   1.000
_cell.angle_alpha   90.00
_cell.angle_beta   90.00
_cell.angle_gamma   90.00
#
_symmetry.space_group_name_H-M   'P 1'
#
loop_
_entity.id
_entity.type
_entity.pdbx_description
1 polymer ?
#
loop_
_entity_poly.entity_id
_entity_poly.type
_entity_poly.pdbx_seq_one_letter_code
_entity_poly.pdbx_strand_id
1 'polypeptide(L)'
;MTTVNKGRNKREKMMVAAAMTAAHYLDAAMKAKLRPDEIESVLAAIVRRSGISEFWITDEHGRVVLGSAEMDFQFPTDPDATSQAAPFAALLRGRETVVIQDPAARELDGKVYQYVGVAGVDRPRIIQVGASADIL
;
A
#
# COMPACT_ATOMS: atom_id res chain seq x y z
N MET A 1 -21.71 1.70 -20.14
CA MET A 1 -21.86 2.82 -19.19
C MET A 1 -21.14 2.43 -17.93
N THR A 2 -19.92 2.91 -17.74
CA THR A 2 -19.14 2.62 -16.52
C THR A 2 -18.80 3.94 -15.85
N THR A 3 -18.99 3.92 -14.55
CA THR A 3 -19.37 5.03 -13.70
C THR A 3 -18.41 6.21 -13.72
N VAL A 4 -19.02 7.38 -13.72
CA VAL A 4 -18.46 8.70 -13.50
C VAL A 4 -17.40 8.70 -12.40
N ASN A 5 -16.27 9.31 -12.71
CA ASN A 5 -15.19 9.74 -11.85
C ASN A 5 -15.73 10.59 -10.67
N LYS A 6 -16.30 9.95 -9.65
CA LYS A 6 -16.79 10.59 -8.42
C LYS A 6 -15.54 11.06 -7.69
N GLY A 7 -15.38 12.38 -7.56
CA GLY A 7 -14.18 12.99 -6.98
C GLY A 7 -13.76 12.29 -5.68
N ARG A 8 -12.53 11.78 -5.66
CA ARG A 8 -11.94 11.02 -4.55
C ARG A 8 -12.24 11.69 -3.21
N ASN A 9 -12.85 10.96 -2.29
CA ASN A 9 -13.26 11.50 -1.00
C ASN A 9 -12.02 11.90 -0.16
N LYS A 10 -12.20 12.71 0.89
CA LYS A 10 -11.09 13.24 1.70
C LYS A 10 -10.20 12.11 2.26
N ARG A 11 -10.79 10.97 2.63
CA ARG A 11 -10.08 9.81 3.17
C ARG A 11 -9.14 9.21 2.13
N GLU A 12 -9.60 8.94 0.91
CA GLU A 12 -8.77 8.42 -0.18
C GLU A 12 -7.59 9.34 -0.48
N LYS A 13 -7.82 10.65 -0.53
CA LYS A 13 -6.74 11.63 -0.74
C LYS A 13 -5.69 11.57 0.37
N MET A 14 -6.11 11.41 1.63
CA MET A 14 -5.21 11.26 2.76
C MET A 14 -4.44 9.92 2.71
N MET A 15 -5.08 8.83 2.31
CA MET A 15 -4.42 7.53 2.15
C MET A 15 -3.40 7.55 1.00
N VAL A 16 -3.72 8.19 -0.13
CA VAL A 16 -2.76 8.42 -1.22
C VAL A 16 -1.58 9.24 -0.71
N ALA A 17 -1.83 10.33 0.02
CA ALA A 17 -0.76 11.14 0.60
C ALA A 17 0.12 10.35 1.57
N ALA A 18 -0.47 9.48 2.40
CA ALA A 18 0.27 8.60 3.31
C ALA A 18 1.16 7.61 2.55
N ALA A 19 0.62 6.96 1.50
CA ALA A 19 1.36 6.03 0.66
C ALA A 19 2.51 6.73 -0.09
N MET A 20 2.27 7.91 -0.67
CA MET A 20 3.31 8.72 -1.32
C MET A 20 4.41 9.15 -0.34
N THR A 21 4.01 9.58 0.86
CA THR A 21 4.97 9.95 1.92
C THR A 21 5.83 8.76 2.32
N ALA A 22 5.23 7.58 2.47
CA ALA A 22 5.96 6.35 2.75
C ALA A 22 6.91 5.97 1.61
N ALA A 23 6.53 6.18 0.34
CA ALA A 23 7.39 5.94 -0.81
C ALA A 23 8.65 6.82 -0.79
N HIS A 24 8.48 8.13 -0.54
CA HIS A 24 9.60 9.06 -0.42
C HIS A 24 10.44 8.81 0.84
N TYR A 25 9.81 8.46 1.96
CA TYR A 25 10.51 8.07 3.17
C TYR A 25 11.40 6.85 2.94
N LEU A 26 10.88 5.82 2.27
CA LEU A 26 11.61 4.60 1.95
C LEU A 26 12.85 4.91 1.10
N ASP A 27 12.71 5.72 0.04
CA ASP A 27 13.84 6.14 -0.79
C ASP A 27 14.90 6.90 0.01
N ALA A 28 14.48 7.86 0.84
CA ALA A 28 15.39 8.59 1.71
C ALA A 28 16.09 7.69 2.74
N ALA A 29 15.35 6.78 3.38
CA ALA A 29 15.87 5.84 4.37
C ALA A 29 16.87 4.85 3.75
N MET A 30 16.58 4.32 2.56
CA MET A 30 17.50 3.46 1.83
C MET A 30 18.77 4.19 1.41
N LYS A 31 18.67 5.44 0.93
CA LYS A 31 19.85 6.28 0.62
C LYS A 31 20.71 6.56 1.85
N ALA A 32 20.06 6.72 3.00
CA ALA A 32 20.71 6.85 4.30
C ALA A 32 21.20 5.50 4.89
N LYS A 33 20.96 4.38 4.20
CA LYS A 33 21.37 3.02 4.59
C LYS A 33 20.80 2.59 5.95
N LEU A 34 19.58 3.02 6.27
CA LEU A 34 18.86 2.49 7.43
C LEU A 34 18.65 0.98 7.27
N ARG A 35 18.70 0.26 8.38
CA ARG A 35 18.39 -1.17 8.40
C ARG A 35 16.87 -1.39 8.27
N PRO A 36 16.43 -2.55 7.75
CA PRO A 36 15.02 -2.89 7.65
C PRO A 36 14.22 -2.66 8.95
N ASP A 37 14.74 -3.11 10.09
CA ASP A 37 14.10 -2.97 11.41
C ASP A 37 13.85 -1.51 11.81
N GLU A 38 14.75 -0.61 11.41
CA GLU A 38 14.61 0.83 11.67
C GLU A 38 13.49 1.44 10.82
N ILE A 39 13.38 0.99 9.56
CA ILE A 39 12.34 1.43 8.63
C ILE A 39 10.97 0.95 9.12
N GLU A 40 10.86 -0.34 9.43
CA GLU A 40 9.63 -0.97 9.92
C GLU A 40 9.17 -0.38 11.25
N SER A 41 10.09 -0.06 12.16
CA SER A 41 9.78 0.60 13.43
C SER A 41 9.10 1.96 13.23
N VAL A 42 9.53 2.74 12.23
CA VAL A 42 8.89 4.01 11.87
C VAL A 42 7.49 3.78 11.29
N LEU A 43 7.33 2.81 10.38
CA LEU A 43 6.02 2.48 9.80
C LEU A 43 5.03 2.01 10.88
N ALA A 44 5.49 1.15 11.79
CA ALA A 44 4.70 0.70 12.94
C ALA A 44 4.34 1.86 13.88
N ALA A 45 5.23 2.83 14.07
CA ALA A 45 4.93 4.03 14.86
C ALA A 45 3.84 4.91 14.22
N ILE A 46 3.82 5.02 12.89
CA ILE A 46 2.76 5.72 12.15
C ILE A 46 1.42 5.01 12.33
N VAL A 47 1.38 3.69 12.20
CA VAL A 47 0.16 2.89 12.41
C VAL A 47 -0.42 3.13 13.81
N ARG A 48 0.42 3.12 14.85
CA ARG A 48 -0.04 3.34 16.24
C ARG A 48 -0.62 4.74 16.52
N ARG A 49 -0.42 5.72 15.62
CA ARG A 49 -0.71 7.14 15.86
C ARG A 49 -1.60 7.77 14.79
N SER A 50 -2.12 6.98 13.86
CA SER A 50 -2.89 7.49 12.72
C SER A 50 -4.07 6.59 12.38
N GLY A 51 -4.89 7.00 11.41
CA GLY A 51 -5.94 6.16 10.83
C GLY A 51 -5.44 5.13 9.81
N ILE A 52 -4.13 4.98 9.63
CA ILE A 52 -3.54 3.93 8.80
C ILE A 52 -3.35 2.68 9.67
N SER A 53 -3.90 1.56 9.23
CA SER A 53 -3.84 0.28 9.94
C SER A 53 -2.61 -0.53 9.57
N GLU A 54 -2.13 -0.41 8.32
CA GLU A 54 -1.01 -1.21 7.85
C GLU A 54 -0.27 -0.59 6.66
N PHE A 55 1.02 -0.90 6.56
CA PHE A 55 1.90 -0.60 5.43
C PHE A 55 2.48 -1.89 4.88
N TRP A 56 2.34 -2.13 3.57
CA TRP A 56 2.88 -3.31 2.89
C TRP A 56 3.73 -2.82 1.72
N ILE A 57 5.01 -3.19 1.70
CA ILE A 57 6.00 -2.69 0.75
C ILE A 57 6.69 -3.87 0.08
N THR A 58 6.72 -3.85 -1.26
CA THR A 58 7.26 -4.96 -2.04
C THR A 58 8.65 -4.72 -2.62
N ASP A 59 9.30 -5.78 -3.06
CA ASP A 59 10.31 -5.72 -4.13
C ASP A 59 9.64 -5.57 -5.51
N GLU A 60 10.47 -5.57 -6.56
CA GLU A 60 10.03 -5.49 -7.97
C GLU A 60 9.24 -6.71 -8.45
N HIS A 61 9.33 -7.84 -7.74
CA HIS A 61 8.62 -9.07 -8.05
C HIS A 61 7.28 -9.17 -7.31
N GLY A 62 6.97 -8.22 -6.42
CA GLY A 62 5.74 -8.18 -5.64
C GLY A 62 5.84 -8.89 -4.28
N ARG A 63 7.03 -9.37 -3.88
CA ARG A 63 7.24 -9.98 -2.56
C ARG A 63 7.23 -8.89 -1.52
N VAL A 64 6.43 -9.04 -0.45
CA VAL A 64 6.50 -8.10 0.68
C VAL A 64 7.86 -8.27 1.37
N VAL A 65 8.63 -7.18 1.45
CA VAL A 65 9.97 -7.14 2.03
C VAL A 65 10.09 -6.20 3.22
N LEU A 66 9.12 -5.28 3.37
CA LEU A 66 9.02 -4.36 4.50
C LEU A 66 7.54 -4.14 4.82
N GLY A 67 7.24 -3.90 6.09
CA GLY A 67 5.88 -3.52 6.48
C GLY A 67 5.79 -2.96 7.89
N SER A 68 4.56 -2.63 8.30
CA SER A 68 4.28 -2.28 9.70
C SER A 68 4.11 -3.49 10.62
N ALA A 69 4.02 -4.68 10.04
CA ALA A 69 3.94 -5.97 10.71
C ALA A 69 4.56 -7.05 9.80
N GLU A 70 5.07 -8.11 10.40
CA GLU A 70 5.64 -9.24 9.66
C GLU A 70 4.54 -10.00 8.90
N MET A 71 4.76 -10.25 7.61
CA MET A 71 3.86 -11.02 6.79
C MET A 71 4.60 -11.70 5.63
N ASP A 72 4.43 -13.02 5.50
CA ASP A 72 4.87 -13.75 4.31
C ASP A 72 3.77 -13.64 3.23
N PHE A 73 3.85 -12.59 2.42
CA PHE A 73 2.89 -12.34 1.35
C PHE A 73 3.57 -11.97 0.04
N GLN A 74 2.95 -12.39 -1.06
CA GLN A 74 3.38 -12.14 -2.42
C GLN A 74 2.19 -11.56 -3.19
N PHE A 75 2.32 -10.31 -3.64
CA PHE A 75 1.34 -9.73 -4.54
C PHE A 75 1.35 -10.47 -5.88
N PRO A 76 0.18 -10.69 -6.49
CA PRO A 76 0.11 -11.14 -7.87
C PRO A 76 0.86 -10.16 -8.78
N THR A 77 1.54 -10.70 -9.78
CA THR A 77 2.19 -9.88 -10.81
C THR A 77 1.29 -9.69 -12.03
N ASP A 78 0.15 -10.39 -12.14
CA ASP A 78 -0.85 -10.28 -13.19
C ASP A 78 -2.07 -9.45 -12.70
N PRO A 79 -2.50 -8.36 -13.38
CA PRO A 79 -3.53 -7.48 -12.82
C PRO A 79 -4.94 -8.08 -12.98
N ASP A 80 -5.06 -9.08 -13.85
CA ASP A 80 -6.29 -9.78 -14.20
C ASP A 80 -6.46 -11.07 -13.38
N ALA A 81 -5.56 -11.32 -12.43
CA ALA A 81 -5.73 -12.38 -11.43
C ALA A 81 -6.96 -12.11 -10.55
N THR A 82 -7.56 -13.16 -10.01
CA THR A 82 -8.86 -13.09 -9.31
C THR A 82 -8.78 -12.59 -7.86
N SER A 83 -7.58 -12.44 -7.30
CA SER A 83 -7.40 -12.02 -5.91
C SER A 83 -7.61 -10.51 -5.72
N GLN A 84 -8.04 -10.10 -4.53
CA GLN A 84 -8.13 -8.69 -4.14
C GLN A 84 -6.84 -7.89 -4.37
N ALA A 85 -5.66 -8.52 -4.29
CA ALA A 85 -4.37 -7.85 -4.48
C ALA A 85 -3.98 -7.61 -5.96
N ALA A 86 -4.67 -8.23 -6.92
CA ALA A 86 -4.29 -8.21 -8.33
C ALA A 86 -4.20 -6.79 -8.95
N PRO A 87 -5.13 -5.86 -8.68
CA PRO A 87 -5.06 -4.52 -9.27
C PRO A 87 -3.76 -3.75 -8.98
N PHE A 88 -3.08 -4.03 -7.86
CA PHE A 88 -1.81 -3.39 -7.50
C PHE A 88 -0.64 -3.79 -8.42
N ALA A 89 -0.77 -4.88 -9.16
CA ALA A 89 0.21 -5.29 -10.15
C ALA A 89 0.37 -4.27 -11.30
N ALA A 90 -0.59 -3.34 -11.49
CA ALA A 90 -0.45 -2.22 -12.42
C ALA A 90 0.70 -1.27 -12.02
N LEU A 91 1.01 -1.16 -10.71
CA LEU A 91 2.11 -0.34 -10.18
C LEU A 91 3.47 -0.95 -10.51
N LEU A 92 3.62 -2.28 -10.34
CA LEU A 92 4.86 -2.99 -10.70
C LEU A 92 5.19 -2.89 -12.19
N ARG A 93 4.16 -2.87 -13.04
CA ARG A 93 4.31 -2.72 -14.50
C ARG A 93 4.46 -1.28 -14.97
N GLY A 94 4.40 -0.30 -14.08
CA GLY A 94 4.42 1.12 -14.46
C GLY A 94 3.25 1.55 -15.34
N ARG A 95 2.12 0.81 -15.31
CA ARG A 95 0.90 1.19 -16.04
C ARG A 95 0.12 2.27 -15.29
N GLU A 96 0.22 2.26 -13.96
CA GLU A 96 -0.41 3.23 -13.07
C GLU A 96 0.60 3.73 -12.04
N THR A 97 0.37 4.92 -11.51
CA THR A 97 1.17 5.48 -10.40
C THR A 97 0.45 5.40 -9.07
N VAL A 98 -0.88 5.27 -9.09
CA VAL A 98 -1.76 5.18 -7.92
C VAL A 98 -2.88 4.19 -8.23
N VAL A 99 -3.12 3.26 -7.32
CA VAL A 99 -4.26 2.33 -7.34
C VAL A 99 -5.06 2.54 -6.06
N ILE A 100 -6.36 2.73 -6.17
CA ILE A 100 -7.28 2.92 -5.04
C ILE A 100 -8.38 1.87 -5.18
N GLN A 101 -8.61 1.13 -4.10
CA GLN A 101 -9.70 0.18 -4.03
C GLN A 101 -10.85 0.74 -3.20
N ASP A 102 -12.07 0.31 -3.54
CA ASP A 102 -13.23 0.50 -2.68
C ASP A 102 -13.06 -0.30 -1.38
N PRO A 103 -13.63 0.14 -0.25
CA PRO A 103 -13.64 -0.65 0.97
C PRO A 103 -14.30 -2.02 0.75
N ALA A 104 -13.61 -3.08 1.14
CA ALA A 104 -14.07 -4.46 0.98
C ALA A 104 -13.63 -5.33 2.16
N ALA A 105 -14.35 -6.42 2.41
CA ALA A 105 -13.87 -7.45 3.32
C ALA A 105 -12.56 -8.03 2.76
N ARG A 106 -11.50 -8.06 3.58
CA ARG A 106 -10.22 -8.63 3.15
C ARG A 106 -10.26 -10.15 3.22
N GLU A 107 -9.62 -10.80 2.27
CA GLU A 107 -9.56 -12.26 2.15
C GLU A 107 -8.88 -12.93 3.36
N LEU A 108 -8.01 -12.20 4.07
CA LEU A 108 -7.22 -12.71 5.19
C LEU A 108 -8.05 -13.03 6.44
N ASP A 109 -9.00 -12.15 6.83
CA ASP A 109 -9.75 -12.28 8.09
C ASP A 109 -11.20 -11.78 8.02
N GLY A 110 -11.68 -11.36 6.85
CA GLY A 110 -13.03 -10.86 6.64
C GLY A 110 -13.31 -9.46 7.15
N LYS A 111 -12.34 -8.77 7.77
CA LYS A 111 -12.53 -7.37 8.20
C LYS A 111 -12.60 -6.44 7.01
N VAL A 112 -13.41 -5.38 7.13
CA VAL A 112 -13.53 -4.39 6.05
C VAL A 112 -12.33 -3.45 6.08
N TYR A 113 -11.57 -3.45 5.00
CA TYR A 113 -10.43 -2.59 4.77
C TYR A 113 -10.61 -1.81 3.48
N GLN A 114 -10.10 -0.59 3.47
CA GLN A 114 -9.79 0.13 2.24
C GLN A 114 -8.29 0.05 2.00
N TYR A 115 -7.89 -0.21 0.75
CA TYR A 115 -6.50 -0.26 0.33
C TYR A 115 -6.18 0.80 -0.71
N VAL A 116 -5.04 1.46 -0.54
CA VAL A 116 -4.46 2.39 -1.52
C VAL A 116 -3.00 2.04 -1.71
N GLY A 117 -2.55 2.04 -2.96
CA GLY A 117 -1.17 1.73 -3.32
C GLY A 117 -0.61 2.77 -4.27
N VAL A 118 0.67 3.05 -4.15
CA VAL A 118 1.42 3.91 -5.07
C VAL A 118 2.68 3.21 -5.56
N ALA A 119 3.18 3.62 -6.71
CA ALA A 119 4.46 3.15 -7.22
C ALA A 119 5.62 3.67 -6.35
N GLY A 120 6.70 2.88 -6.27
CA GLY A 120 7.97 3.38 -5.71
C GLY A 120 8.53 4.54 -6.51
N VAL A 121 9.30 5.40 -5.83
CA VAL A 121 9.93 6.57 -6.44
C VAL A 121 11.32 6.25 -7.02
N ASP A 122 11.96 5.18 -6.53
CA ASP A 122 13.32 4.75 -6.90
C ASP A 122 13.30 3.62 -7.93
N ARG A 123 12.42 2.64 -7.75
CA ARG A 123 12.27 1.46 -8.61
C ARG A 123 10.85 0.89 -8.57
N PRO A 124 10.46 0.02 -9.52
CA PRO A 124 9.19 -0.68 -9.45
C PRO A 124 9.04 -1.42 -8.11
N ARG A 125 7.95 -1.09 -7.40
CA ARG A 125 7.48 -1.71 -6.15
C ARG A 125 6.09 -1.18 -5.85
N ILE A 126 5.36 -1.90 -5.02
CA ILE A 126 4.11 -1.46 -4.44
C ILE A 126 4.40 -0.86 -3.07
N ILE A 127 3.92 0.36 -2.82
CA ILE A 127 3.81 0.96 -1.48
C ILE A 127 2.32 1.03 -1.15
N GLN A 128 1.81 0.07 -0.40
CA GLN A 128 0.40 -0.03 -0.04
C GLN A 128 0.16 0.43 1.39
N VAL A 129 -0.95 1.14 1.61
CA VAL A 129 -1.53 1.43 2.91
C VAL A 129 -2.93 0.83 3.01
N GLY A 130 -3.22 0.24 4.16
CA GLY A 130 -4.55 -0.24 4.52
C GLY A 130 -5.15 0.62 5.64
N ALA A 131 -6.46 0.84 5.57
CA ALA A 131 -7.22 1.46 6.66
C ALA A 131 -8.48 0.64 6.94
N SER A 132 -8.58 0.11 8.16
CA SER A 132 -9.78 -0.59 8.63
C SER A 132 -10.98 0.36 8.67
N ALA A 133 -12.18 -0.17 8.38
CA ALA A 133 -13.43 0.55 8.57
C ALA A 133 -13.79 0.75 10.05
N ASP A 134 -13.22 -0.06 10.95
CA ASP A 134 -13.52 -0.05 12.39
C ASP A 134 -12.76 1.06 13.16
N ILE A 135 -11.78 1.71 12.53
CA ILE A 135 -10.97 2.80 13.12
C ILE A 135 -11.59 4.17 12.76
N LEU A 136 -12.92 4.25 12.74
CA LEU A 136 -13.67 5.49 12.52
C LEU A 136 -14.31 5.99 13.81
#